data_AF-A0A2D8U3Y2-F1
#
_entry.id   AF-A0A2D8U3Y2-F1
#
_cell.length_a   1.000
_cell.length_b   1.000
_cell.length_c   1.000
_cell.angle_alpha   90.00
_cell.angle_beta   90.00
_cell.angle_gamma   90.00
#
_symmetry.space_group_name_H-M   'P 1'
#
loop_
_entity.id
_entity.type
_entity.pdbx_description
1 polymer ?
#
loop_
_entity_poly.entity_id
_entity_poly.type
_entity_poly.pdbx_seq_one_letter_code
_entity_poly.pdbx_strand_id
1 'polypeptide(L)'
;PPHDWGTGTSHGRPGYRAEHGLPYTGENADIVEAPGGSIILYDSRTWHRAGINRTEKRRSAMLQAMIPMYIMPFYDLSTSYKSFLKSDAYQALNERERDEMRRLMVHYMAGPGGLQAITVDQELTEHVKDSGARWGAYS
;
A
#
# COMPACT_ATOMS: atom_id res chain seq x y z
N PRO A 1 15.82 14.67 7.95
CA PRO A 1 14.83 15.75 8.18
C PRO A 1 15.24 16.54 9.41
N PRO A 2 14.85 17.81 9.51
CA PRO A 2 15.03 18.60 10.74
C PRO A 2 14.40 17.86 11.94
N HIS A 3 15.06 17.88 13.10
CA HIS A 3 14.63 17.13 14.29
C HIS A 3 13.30 17.64 14.87
N ASP A 4 12.98 18.90 14.61
CA ASP A 4 11.73 19.56 14.94
C ASP A 4 10.55 19.11 14.07
N TRP A 5 10.81 18.42 12.95
CA TRP A 5 9.76 17.84 12.11
C TRP A 5 9.29 16.53 12.76
N GLY A 6 8.34 16.64 13.68
CA GLY A 6 7.71 15.49 14.34
C GLY A 6 6.85 14.66 13.39
N THR A 7 6.34 13.52 13.85
CA THR A 7 5.49 12.61 13.06
C THR A 7 4.01 13.01 13.11
N GLY A 8 3.20 12.36 12.26
CA GLY A 8 1.74 12.49 12.34
C GLY A 8 1.18 12.18 13.74
N THR A 9 1.76 11.20 14.44
CA THR A 9 1.36 10.82 15.81
C THR A 9 1.65 11.93 16.82
N SER A 10 2.82 12.58 16.74
CA SER A 10 3.14 13.69 17.65
C SER A 10 2.31 14.94 17.38
N HIS A 11 1.95 15.19 16.12
CA HIS A 11 1.17 16.35 15.70
C HIS A 11 -0.35 16.15 15.82
N GLY A 12 -0.82 14.91 15.86
CA GLY A 12 -2.23 14.52 15.92
C GLY A 12 -2.87 14.65 17.31
N ARG A 13 -2.34 15.50 18.20
CA ARG A 13 -2.88 15.72 19.55
C ARG A 13 -3.84 16.92 19.60
N PRO A 14 -4.86 16.92 20.48
CA PRO A 14 -5.74 18.07 20.67
C PRO A 14 -4.96 19.36 20.93
N GLY A 15 -5.42 20.48 20.34
CA GLY A 15 -4.79 21.80 20.52
C GLY A 15 -3.54 22.07 19.67
N TYR A 16 -2.80 21.04 19.26
CA TYR A 16 -1.52 21.20 18.53
C TYR A 16 -1.64 22.08 17.28
N ARG A 17 -2.69 21.85 16.49
CA ARG A 17 -2.92 22.62 15.26
C ARG A 17 -3.21 24.10 15.52
N ALA A 18 -3.90 24.42 16.62
CA ALA A 18 -4.19 25.82 16.97
C ALA A 18 -2.92 26.55 17.42
N GLU A 19 -2.03 25.84 18.12
CA GLU A 19 -0.77 26.36 18.65
C GLU A 19 0.33 26.48 17.59
N HIS A 20 0.48 25.46 16.73
CA HIS A 20 1.62 25.34 15.81
C HIS A 20 1.24 25.41 14.33
N GLY A 21 -0.05 25.48 14.00
CA GLY A 21 -0.52 25.41 12.62
C GLY A 21 -0.45 23.99 12.04
N LEU A 22 -0.31 23.90 10.71
CA LEU A 22 -0.22 22.62 10.01
C LEU A 22 1.24 22.20 9.86
N PRO A 23 1.58 20.92 10.09
CA PRO A 23 2.95 20.45 9.87
C PRO A 23 3.29 20.45 8.38
N TYR A 24 4.59 20.42 8.06
CA TYR A 24 5.12 20.33 6.67
C TYR A 24 4.54 21.41 5.74
N THR A 25 4.56 22.65 6.24
CA THR A 25 4.13 23.86 5.52
C THR A 25 5.27 24.88 5.46
N GLY A 26 5.13 25.92 4.64
CA GLY A 26 6.08 27.02 4.56
C GLY A 26 6.65 27.19 3.16
N GLU A 27 7.54 28.15 2.99
CA GLU A 27 8.12 28.53 1.69
C GLU A 27 8.94 27.40 1.04
N ASN A 28 9.42 26.45 1.85
CA ASN A 28 10.20 25.30 1.41
C ASN A 28 9.33 24.08 1.05
N ALA A 29 8.00 24.18 1.14
CA ALA A 29 7.10 23.08 0.81
C ALA A 29 6.63 23.18 -0.64
N ASP A 30 6.89 22.14 -1.42
CA ASP A 30 6.38 22.04 -2.78
C ASP A 30 4.89 21.67 -2.79
N ILE A 31 4.12 22.32 -3.66
CA ILE A 31 2.74 21.96 -3.95
C ILE A 31 2.72 21.13 -5.24
N VAL A 32 2.30 19.87 -5.11
CA VAL A 32 2.14 18.98 -6.26
C VAL A 32 0.70 19.06 -6.75
N GLU A 33 0.50 19.62 -7.94
CA GLU A 33 -0.78 19.55 -8.65
C GLU A 33 -0.86 18.25 -9.46
N ALA A 34 -1.95 17.50 -9.26
CA ALA A 34 -2.15 16.19 -9.89
C ALA A 34 -3.56 16.11 -10.51
N PRO A 35 -3.69 16.32 -11.83
CA PRO A 35 -4.91 16.06 -12.57
C PRO A 35 -5.40 14.62 -12.44
N GLY A 36 -6.66 14.37 -12.80
CA GLY A 36 -7.22 13.02 -12.85
C GLY A 36 -6.39 12.11 -13.76
N GLY A 37 -5.95 10.97 -13.24
CA GLY A 37 -5.07 10.02 -13.94
C GLY A 37 -3.58 10.19 -13.65
N SER A 38 -3.17 11.25 -12.94
CA SER A 38 -1.79 11.41 -12.50
C SER A 38 -1.44 10.44 -11.36
N ILE A 39 -0.17 10.00 -11.32
CA ILE A 39 0.41 9.21 -10.23
C ILE A 39 1.48 10.05 -9.55
N ILE A 40 1.39 10.18 -8.23
CA ILE A 40 2.45 10.77 -7.40
C ILE A 40 3.19 9.60 -6.74
N LEU A 41 4.46 9.41 -7.12
CA LEU A 41 5.35 8.44 -6.49
C LEU A 41 6.28 9.17 -5.52
N TYR A 42 6.36 8.68 -4.29
CA TYR A 42 7.27 9.24 -3.29
C TYR A 42 7.88 8.13 -2.43
N ASP A 43 9.09 8.37 -1.91
CA ASP A 43 9.77 7.43 -1.01
C ASP A 43 9.14 7.49 0.40
N SER A 44 9.25 6.40 1.14
CA SER A 44 8.82 6.34 2.55
C SER A 44 9.43 7.41 3.45
N ARG A 45 10.56 8.01 3.08
CA ARG A 45 11.22 9.11 3.81
C ARG A 45 10.74 10.51 3.38
N THR A 46 9.89 10.61 2.36
CA THR A 46 9.33 11.89 1.92
C THR A 46 8.30 12.39 2.94
N TRP A 47 8.59 13.55 3.54
CA TRP A 47 7.65 14.24 4.41
C TRP A 47 6.58 14.91 3.55
N HIS A 48 5.32 14.56 3.78
CA HIS A 48 4.20 15.05 3.00
C HIS A 48 2.96 15.16 3.86
N ARG A 49 1.98 15.93 3.39
CA ARG A 49 0.64 16.01 3.96
C ARG A 49 -0.39 16.19 2.86
N ALA A 50 -1.62 15.78 3.14
CA ALA A 50 -2.75 16.24 2.36
C ALA A 50 -3.02 17.73 2.66
N GLY A 51 -3.15 18.55 1.61
CA GLY A 51 -3.66 19.91 1.74
C GLY A 51 -5.11 19.94 2.22
N ILE A 52 -5.54 21.02 2.87
CA ILE A 52 -6.94 21.19 3.29
C ILE A 52 -7.80 21.45 2.06
N ASN A 53 -8.89 20.72 1.91
CA ASN A 53 -9.88 21.03 0.88
C ASN A 53 -10.66 22.29 1.29
N ARG A 54 -10.57 23.34 0.49
CA ARG A 54 -11.25 24.64 0.72
C ARG A 54 -12.47 24.82 -0.20
N THR A 55 -12.91 23.74 -0.84
CA THR A 55 -14.02 23.74 -1.81
C THR A 55 -15.02 22.63 -1.47
N GLU A 56 -16.23 22.76 -1.99
CA GLU A 56 -17.26 21.72 -1.87
C GLU A 56 -17.03 20.52 -2.80
N LYS A 57 -16.04 20.60 -3.70
CA LYS A 57 -15.71 19.50 -4.61
C LYS A 57 -14.98 18.42 -3.84
N ARG A 58 -15.43 17.17 -3.96
CA ARG A 58 -14.72 16.03 -3.38
C ARG A 58 -13.37 15.84 -4.08
N ARG A 59 -12.33 15.59 -3.30
CA ARG A 59 -11.01 15.16 -3.78
C ARG A 59 -10.83 13.69 -3.40
N SER A 60 -10.61 12.84 -4.39
CA SER A 60 -10.37 11.40 -4.22
C SER A 60 -8.97 11.05 -4.69
N ALA A 61 -8.35 10.08 -4.01
CA ALA A 61 -7.08 9.50 -4.40
C ALA A 61 -7.11 8.00 -4.09
N MET A 62 -6.46 7.20 -4.92
CA MET A 62 -6.16 5.80 -4.61
C MET A 62 -4.77 5.74 -4.00
N LEU A 63 -4.68 5.25 -2.76
CA LEU A 63 -3.42 5.14 -2.04
C LEU A 63 -2.89 3.71 -2.15
N GLN A 64 -1.69 3.56 -2.68
CA GLN A 64 -1.00 2.28 -2.79
C GLN A 64 0.39 2.40 -2.20
N ALA A 65 0.72 1.52 -1.25
CA ALA A 65 2.04 1.43 -0.65
C ALA A 65 2.74 0.18 -1.18
N MET A 66 3.88 0.38 -1.84
CA MET A 66 4.78 -0.72 -2.19
C MET A 66 5.78 -0.90 -1.06
N ILE A 67 5.77 -2.07 -0.43
CA ILE A 67 6.68 -2.39 0.68
C ILE A 67 7.60 -3.55 0.28
N PRO A 68 8.84 -3.59 0.79
CA PRO A 68 9.69 -4.77 0.65
C PRO A 68 8.97 -6.01 1.15
N MET A 69 9.13 -7.12 0.41
CA MET A 69 8.42 -8.38 0.69
C MET A 69 8.58 -8.83 2.15
N TYR A 70 9.75 -8.69 2.77
CA TYR A 70 9.98 -9.13 4.16
C TYR A 70 9.28 -8.30 5.25
N ILE A 71 8.52 -7.26 4.88
CA ILE A 71 7.73 -6.48 5.83
C ILE A 71 6.30 -7.01 5.82
N MET A 72 5.77 -7.31 7.01
CA MET A 72 4.36 -7.68 7.17
C MET A 72 3.45 -6.54 6.69
N PRO A 73 2.52 -6.80 5.77
CA PRO A 73 1.60 -5.77 5.29
C PRO A 73 0.67 -5.31 6.43
N PHE A 74 0.30 -4.02 6.39
CA PHE A 74 -0.60 -3.44 7.40
C PHE A 74 -2.01 -4.05 7.35
N TYR A 75 -2.46 -4.42 6.15
CA TYR A 75 -3.73 -5.12 5.94
C TYR A 75 -3.46 -6.54 5.47
N ASP A 76 -4.08 -7.51 6.15
CA ASP A 76 -4.17 -8.88 5.64
C ASP A 76 -5.26 -8.94 4.56
N LEU A 77 -4.85 -9.19 3.32
CA LEU A 77 -5.74 -9.30 2.17
C LEU A 77 -6.24 -10.73 1.93
N SER A 78 -5.88 -11.71 2.77
CA SER A 78 -6.19 -13.13 2.55
C SER A 78 -7.70 -13.38 2.40
N THR A 79 -8.51 -12.77 3.26
CA THR A 79 -9.98 -12.89 3.18
C THR A 79 -10.54 -12.27 1.89
N SER A 80 -10.04 -11.09 1.52
CA SER A 80 -10.46 -10.39 0.30
C SER A 80 -10.06 -11.16 -0.95
N TYR A 81 -8.84 -11.73 -0.97
CA TYR A 81 -8.35 -12.56 -2.07
C TYR A 81 -9.17 -13.84 -2.22
N LYS A 82 -9.42 -14.57 -1.12
CA LYS A 82 -10.28 -15.77 -1.15
C LYS A 82 -11.71 -15.48 -1.62
N SER A 83 -12.24 -14.31 -1.27
CA SER A 83 -13.55 -13.85 -1.76
C SER A 83 -13.49 -13.50 -3.25
N PHE A 84 -12.42 -12.85 -3.70
CA PHE A 84 -12.19 -12.53 -5.11
C PHE A 84 -12.12 -13.78 -5.97
N LEU A 85 -11.41 -14.84 -5.54
CA LEU A 85 -11.33 -16.12 -6.25
C LEU A 85 -12.70 -16.76 -6.54
N LYS A 86 -13.68 -16.51 -5.67
CA LYS A 86 -15.06 -17.04 -5.79
C LYS A 86 -15.99 -16.12 -6.59
N SER A 87 -15.52 -14.95 -7.02
CA SER A 87 -16.34 -13.94 -7.70
C SER A 87 -16.39 -14.15 -9.21
N ASP A 88 -17.47 -13.69 -9.83
CA ASP A 88 -17.61 -13.65 -11.29
C ASP A 88 -16.50 -12.81 -11.94
N ALA A 89 -16.02 -11.78 -11.24
CA ALA A 89 -14.92 -10.94 -11.71
C ALA A 89 -13.64 -11.75 -11.95
N TYR A 90 -13.29 -12.66 -11.05
CA TYR A 90 -12.12 -13.54 -11.24
C TYR A 90 -12.32 -14.52 -12.40
N GLN A 91 -13.55 -15.03 -12.57
CA GLN A 91 -13.86 -15.94 -13.68
C GLN A 91 -13.77 -15.25 -15.04
N ALA A 92 -14.08 -13.95 -15.10
CA ALA A 92 -13.96 -13.15 -16.32
C ALA A 92 -12.50 -12.84 -16.73
N LEU A 93 -11.53 -13.00 -15.83
CA LEU A 93 -10.13 -12.74 -16.12
C LEU A 93 -9.49 -13.84 -16.97
N ASN A 94 -8.58 -13.44 -17.85
CA ASN A 94 -7.66 -14.37 -18.53
C ASN A 94 -6.52 -14.82 -17.60
N GLU A 95 -5.71 -15.78 -18.04
CA GLU A 95 -4.61 -16.34 -17.23
C GLU A 95 -3.59 -15.29 -16.77
N ARG A 96 -3.23 -14.33 -17.65
CA ARG A 96 -2.28 -13.27 -17.32
C ARG A 96 -2.85 -12.33 -16.27
N GLU A 97 -4.10 -11.92 -16.41
CA GLU A 97 -4.76 -11.03 -15.45
C GLU A 97 -4.91 -11.70 -14.07
N ARG A 98 -5.20 -13.01 -14.03
CA ARG A 98 -5.25 -13.78 -12.78
C ARG A 98 -3.88 -13.80 -12.10
N ASP A 99 -2.80 -13.95 -12.85
CA ASP A 99 -1.44 -13.92 -12.28
C ASP A 99 -1.07 -12.54 -11.72
N GLU A 100 -1.40 -11.46 -12.45
CA GLU A 100 -1.17 -10.09 -11.98
C GLU A 100 -1.96 -9.80 -10.69
N MET A 101 -3.25 -10.19 -10.64
CA MET A 101 -4.08 -10.02 -9.45
C MET A 101 -3.55 -10.84 -8.26
N ARG A 102 -3.08 -12.07 -8.49
CA ARG A 102 -2.44 -12.88 -7.46
C ARG A 102 -1.19 -12.21 -6.90
N ARG A 103 -0.31 -11.66 -7.76
CA ARG A 103 0.90 -10.94 -7.32
C ARG A 103 0.57 -9.67 -6.55
N LEU A 104 -0.52 -8.99 -6.89
CA LEU A 104 -0.98 -7.80 -6.21
C LEU A 104 -1.55 -8.10 -4.82
N MET A 105 -2.30 -9.19 -4.68
CA MET A 105 -3.06 -9.50 -3.47
C MET A 105 -2.37 -10.49 -2.52
N VAL A 106 -1.41 -11.26 -3.01
CA VAL A 106 -0.70 -12.30 -2.24
C VAL A 106 0.80 -12.04 -2.25
N HIS A 107 1.33 -11.63 -1.10
CA HIS A 107 2.76 -11.50 -0.87
C HIS A 107 3.34 -12.83 -0.39
N TYR A 108 4.51 -13.21 -0.86
CA TYR A 108 5.19 -14.44 -0.46
C TYR A 108 6.71 -14.27 -0.41
N MET A 109 7.40 -15.07 0.40
CA MET A 109 8.86 -15.16 0.43
C MET A 109 9.32 -16.55 0.03
N ALA A 110 10.44 -16.62 -0.68
CA ALA A 110 11.18 -17.86 -0.87
C ALA A 110 12.06 -18.13 0.35
N GLY A 111 11.92 -19.30 0.97
CA GLY A 111 12.76 -19.76 2.06
C GLY A 111 13.17 -21.23 1.91
N PRO A 112 13.94 -21.78 2.87
CA PRO A 112 14.41 -23.17 2.83
C PRO A 112 13.29 -24.23 2.71
N GLY A 113 12.05 -23.88 3.07
CA GLY A 113 10.86 -24.73 2.95
C GLY A 113 9.95 -24.40 1.75
N GLY A 114 10.48 -23.72 0.73
CA GLY A 114 9.72 -23.28 -0.45
C GLY A 114 9.11 -21.89 -0.27
N LEU A 115 8.09 -21.58 -1.09
CA LEU A 115 7.37 -20.32 -0.97
C LEU A 115 6.44 -20.32 0.23
N GLN A 116 6.43 -19.22 0.97
CA GLN A 116 5.54 -19.01 2.10
C GLN A 116 4.81 -17.68 1.93
N ALA A 117 3.49 -17.69 2.03
CA ALA A 117 2.71 -16.46 1.99
C ALA A 117 3.01 -15.62 3.25
N ILE A 118 3.07 -14.31 3.08
CA ILE A 118 3.34 -13.36 4.17
C ILE A 118 1.99 -12.91 4.69
N THR A 119 1.41 -13.79 5.50
CA THR A 119 0.08 -13.63 6.04
C THR A 119 -0.02 -14.43 7.34
N VAL A 120 -1.05 -14.17 8.13
CA VAL A 120 -1.46 -15.01 9.24
C VAL A 120 -2.34 -16.19 8.81
N ASP A 121 -2.76 -16.23 7.54
CA ASP A 121 -3.64 -17.25 6.96
C ASP A 121 -2.84 -18.48 6.45
N GLN A 122 -2.97 -19.60 7.18
CA GLN A 122 -2.27 -20.84 6.85
C GLN A 122 -2.78 -21.50 5.55
N GLU A 123 -4.09 -21.42 5.28
CA GLU A 123 -4.71 -21.99 4.07
C GLU A 123 -4.15 -21.30 2.81
N LEU A 124 -3.95 -19.98 2.88
CA LEU A 124 -3.33 -19.24 1.79
C LEU A 124 -1.86 -19.64 1.58
N THR A 125 -1.15 -19.96 2.66
CA THR A 125 0.24 -20.44 2.57
C THR A 125 0.32 -21.79 1.84
N GLU A 126 -0.60 -22.71 2.11
CA GLU A 126 -0.69 -24.00 1.41
C GLU A 126 -1.02 -23.78 -0.08
N HIS A 127 -1.99 -22.91 -0.38
CA HIS A 127 -2.35 -22.57 -1.76
C HIS A 127 -1.17 -21.99 -2.56
N VAL A 128 -0.34 -21.14 -1.95
CA VAL A 128 0.86 -20.58 -2.59
C VAL A 128 1.94 -21.65 -2.84
N LYS A 129 2.08 -22.64 -1.97
CA LYS A 129 2.99 -23.77 -2.17
C LYS A 129 2.54 -24.65 -3.33
N ASP A 130 1.26 -24.99 -3.38
CA ASP A 130 0.67 -25.90 -4.38
C ASP A 130 0.59 -25.27 -5.76
N SER A 131 0.30 -23.96 -5.82
CA SER A 131 0.30 -23.20 -7.09
C SER A 131 1.70 -23.04 -7.68
N GLY A 132 2.75 -23.51 -6.97
CA GLY A 132 4.10 -23.73 -7.45
C GLY A 132 4.56 -22.59 -8.34
N ALA A 133 4.97 -21.47 -7.76
CA ALA A 133 5.38 -20.28 -8.51
C ALA A 133 6.19 -20.69 -9.74
N ARG A 134 5.53 -20.59 -10.89
CA ARG A 134 6.09 -20.97 -12.19
C ARG A 134 7.30 -20.14 -12.59
N TRP A 135 7.72 -19.19 -11.76
CA TRP A 135 8.81 -18.28 -12.07
C TRP A 135 9.64 -18.03 -10.81
N GLY A 136 10.92 -18.40 -10.95
CA GLY A 136 11.88 -18.51 -9.87
C GLY A 136 12.23 -17.19 -9.21
N ALA A 137 12.98 -17.38 -8.13
CA ALA A 137 13.93 -16.41 -7.63
C ALA A 137 14.55 -15.63 -8.77
N TYR A 138 14.53 -14.31 -8.66
CA TYR A 138 15.32 -13.42 -9.49
C TYR A 138 16.78 -13.92 -9.49
N SER A 139 17.20 -14.46 -10.63
CA SER A 139 18.59 -14.45 -11.11
C SER A 139 18.88 -13.11 -11.76
#